data_AF-K2A9K7-F1
#
_entry.id   AF-K2A9K7-F1
#
_cell.length_a   1.000
_cell.length_b   1.000
_cell.length_c   1.000
_cell.angle_alpha   90.00
_cell.angle_beta   90.00
_cell.angle_gamma   90.00
#
_symmetry.space_group_name_H-M   'P 1'
#
loop_
_entity.id
_entity.type
_entity.pdbx_description
1 polymer ?
#
loop_
_entity_poly.entity_id
_entity_poly.type
_entity_poly.pdbx_seq_one_letter_code
_entity_poly.pdbx_strand_id
1 'polypeptide(L)' 'GIPELVKDKINGLLFNPGDATDFNRKLDYLKQNPSEIRRMGKNARKFVQRFKWNNTVKNYIKLYQSLIG' A
#
# COMPACT_ATOMS: atom_id res chain seq x y z
N GLY A 1 3.49 -6.38 7.49
CA GLY A 1 2.22 -7.04 7.05
C GLY A 1 1.37 -6.14 6.15
N ILE A 2 0.12 -6.49 5.82
CA ILE A 2 -0.78 -5.69 4.93
C ILE A 2 -0.86 -4.19 5.31
N PRO A 3 -0.93 -3.80 6.60
CA PRO A 3 -0.98 -2.37 6.99
C PRO A 3 0.24 -1.55 6.57
N GLU A 4 1.40 -2.18 6.34
CA GLU A 4 2.60 -1.48 5.84
C GLU A 4 2.51 -1.16 4.34
N LEU A 5 1.71 -1.93 3.60
CA LEU A 5 1.50 -1.75 2.16
C LEU A 5 0.27 -0.89 1.85
N VAL A 6 -0.71 -0.88 2.75
CA VAL A 6 -1.96 -0.11 2.62
C VAL A 6 -1.97 1.06 3.59
N LYS A 7 -1.86 2.26 3.04
CA LYS A 7 -2.17 3.53 3.71
C LYS A 7 -3.66 3.80 3.58
N ASP A 8 -4.37 3.69 4.70
CA ASP A 8 -5.82 3.85 4.77
C ASP A 8 -6.28 5.15 4.09
N LYS A 9 -7.34 5.05 3.30
CA LYS A 9 -7.94 6.11 2.44
C LYS A 9 -7.02 6.71 1.37
N ILE A 10 -5.77 6.28 1.28
CA ILE A 10 -4.81 6.80 0.30
C ILE A 10 -4.66 5.82 -0.86
N ASN A 11 -4.29 4.58 -0.58
CA ASN A 11 -4.06 3.53 -1.59
C ASN A 11 -4.89 2.26 -1.33
N GLY A 12 -5.82 2.31 -0.38
CA GLY A 12 -6.78 1.27 -0.04
C GLY A 12 -7.58 1.64 1.20
N LEU A 13 -8.47 0.74 1.63
CA LEU A 13 -9.22 0.87 2.89
C LEU A 13 -8.85 -0.31 3.78
N LEU A 14 -8.46 -0.03 5.02
CA LEU A 14 -8.21 -1.06 6.02
C LEU A 14 -9.50 -1.35 6.77
N PHE A 15 -9.81 -2.61 7.06
CA PHE A 15 -10.94 -3.00 7.91
C PHE A 15 -10.49 -3.76 9.15
N ASN A 16 -11.34 -3.78 10.17
CA ASN A 16 -11.08 -4.48 11.42
C ASN A 16 -11.19 -6.01 11.18
N PRO A 17 -10.12 -6.80 11.42
CA PRO A 17 -10.19 -8.25 11.26
C PRO A 17 -11.29 -8.86 12.13
N GLY A 18 -12.11 -9.74 11.55
CA GLY A 18 -13.26 -10.35 12.23
C GLY A 18 -14.53 -9.49 12.24
N ASP A 19 -14.48 -8.23 11.81
CA ASP A 19 -15.67 -7.37 11.68
C ASP A 19 -16.20 -7.38 10.24
N ALA A 20 -17.12 -8.31 9.95
CA ALA A 20 -17.78 -8.41 8.66
C ALA A 20 -18.63 -7.16 8.33
N THR A 21 -19.11 -6.44 9.34
CA THR A 21 -19.91 -5.23 9.15
C THR A 21 -19.04 -4.10 8.64
N ASP A 22 -17.86 -3.91 9.23
CA ASP A 22 -16.87 -2.92 8.77
C ASP A 22 -16.35 -3.23 7.35
N PHE A 23 -16.13 -4.52 7.04
CA PHE A 23 -15.80 -4.94 5.68
C PHE A 23 -16.89 -4.53 4.67
N ASN A 24 -18.15 -4.85 4.96
CA ASN A 24 -19.27 -4.53 4.08
C ASN A 24 -19.43 -3.02 3.89
N ARG A 25 -19.33 -2.22 4.96
CA ARG A 25 -19.39 -0.75 4.87
C ARG A 25 -18.31 -0.19 3.93
N LYS A 26 -17.09 -0.73 3.99
CA LYS A 26 -15.98 -0.30 3.13
C LYS A 26 -16.20 -0.70 1.67
N LEU A 27 -16.75 -1.89 1.44
CA LEU A 27 -17.10 -2.34 0.10
C LEU A 27 -18.21 -1.47 -0.51
N ASP A 28 -19.26 -1.18 0.25
CA ASP A 28 -20.36 -0.31 -0.17
C ASP A 28 -19.87 1.11 -0.47
N TYR A 29 -19.00 1.65 0.37
CA TYR A 29 -18.37 2.94 0.11
C TYR A 29 -17.64 2.94 -1.24
N LEU A 30 -16.83 1.93 -1.55
CA LEU A 30 -16.12 1.87 -2.83
C LEU A 30 -17.06 1.74 -4.02
N LYS A 31 -18.15 0.96 -3.88
CA LYS A 31 -19.19 0.80 -4.91
C LYS A 31 -19.90 2.13 -5.19
N GLN A 32 -20.20 2.90 -4.15
CA GLN A 32 -20.86 4.20 -4.25
C GLN A 32 -19.92 5.33 -4.70
N ASN A 33 -18.61 5.16 -4.56
CA ASN A 33 -17.59 6.18 -4.86
C ASN A 33 -16.59 5.69 -5.94
N PRO A 34 -17.02 5.55 -7.21
CA PRO A 34 -16.17 5.02 -8.28
C PRO A 34 -14.97 5.93 -8.62
N SER A 35 -15.02 7.23 -8.30
CA SER A 35 -13.87 8.13 -8.39
C SER A 35 -12.79 7.75 -7.36
N GLU A 36 -13.19 7.44 -6.14
CA GLU A 36 -12.29 7.12 -5.03
C GLU A 36 -11.60 5.78 -5.22
N ILE A 37 -12.33 4.74 -5.66
CA ILE A 37 -11.69 3.44 -5.97
C ILE A 37 -10.66 3.60 -7.12
N ARG A 38 -10.93 4.43 -8.13
CA ARG A 38 -9.97 4.72 -9.20
C ARG A 38 -8.76 5.50 -8.69
N ARG A 39 -8.98 6.51 -7.83
CA ARG A 39 -7.91 7.31 -7.21
C ARG A 39 -7.00 6.43 -6.35
N MET A 40 -7.58 5.62 -5.46
CA MET A 40 -6.86 4.69 -4.60
C MET A 40 -6.10 3.64 -5.42
N GLY A 41 -6.70 3.09 -6.48
CA GLY A 41 -6.01 2.14 -7.37
C GLY A 41 -4.82 2.76 -8.14
N LYS A 42 -4.93 4.02 -8.57
CA LYS A 42 -3.79 4.78 -9.13
C LYS A 42 -2.69 4.98 -8.09
N ASN A 43 -3.06 5.37 -6.87
CA ASN A 43 -2.11 5.55 -5.77
C ASN A 43 -1.43 4.24 -5.37
N ALA A 44 -2.16 3.13 -5.32
CA ALA A 44 -1.63 1.80 -5.06
C ALA A 44 -0.58 1.42 -6.10
N ARG A 45 -0.89 1.58 -7.39
CA ARG A 45 0.08 1.34 -8.49
C ARG A 45 1.33 2.20 -8.36
N LYS A 46 1.18 3.51 -8.10
CA LYS A 46 2.32 4.42 -7.88
C LYS A 46 3.14 4.05 -6.65
N PHE A 47 2.49 3.59 -5.59
CA PHE A 47 3.13 3.18 -4.35
C PHE A 47 3.97 1.92 -4.56
N VAL A 48 3.42 0.85 -5.16
CA VAL A 48 4.15 -0.41 -5.39
C VAL A 48 5.31 -0.25 -6.39
N GLN A 49 5.22 0.69 -7.33
CA GLN A 49 6.35 1.02 -8.22
C GLN A 49 7.61 1.43 -7.47
N ARG A 50 7.50 2.05 -6.28
CA ARG A 50 8.64 2.41 -5.43
C ARG A 50 9.37 1.19 -4.85
N PHE A 51 8.70 0.04 -4.80
CA PHE A 51 9.23 -1.22 -4.29
C PHE A 51 9.74 -2.15 -5.39
N LYS A 52 9.62 -1.78 -6.67
CA LYS A 52 10.22 -2.53 -7.79
C LYS A 52 11.75 -2.42 -7.72
N TRP A 53 12.37 -3.29 -6.92
CA TRP A 53 13.74 -3.82 -6.97
C TRP A 53 14.96 -2.87 -7.02
N ASN A 54 14.83 -1.56 -7.22
CA ASN A 54 15.98 -0.67 -7.35
C ASN A 54 16.43 0.02 -6.04
N ASN A 55 15.59 0.08 -5.00
CA ASN A 55 15.98 0.75 -3.75
C ASN A 55 16.50 -0.22 -2.69
N THR A 56 15.92 -1.42 -2.58
CA THR A 56 16.38 -2.43 -1.62
C THR A 56 17.79 -2.88 -1.94
N VAL A 57 18.08 -3.26 -3.20
CA VAL A 57 19.43 -3.66 -3.63
C VAL A 57 20.43 -2.52 -3.50
N LYS A 58 20.07 -1.27 -3.85
CA LYS A 58 20.95 -0.10 -3.66
C LYS A 58 21.27 0.17 -2.19
N ASN A 59 20.29 0.01 -1.30
CA ASN A 59 20.51 0.18 0.14
C ASN A 59 21.40 -0.93 0.72
N TYR A 60 21.22 -2.18 0.28
CA TYR A 60 22.12 -3.27 0.65
C TYR A 60 23.55 -3.06 0.12
N ILE A 61 23.72 -2.66 -1.15
CA ILE A 61 25.04 -2.34 -1.71
C ILE A 61 25.71 -1.21 -0.93
N LYS A 62 24.98 -0.13 -0.59
CA LYS A 62 25.51 0.95 0.24
C LYS A 62 25.91 0.48 1.64
N LEU A 63 25.12 -0.37 2.27
CA LEU A 63 25.44 -0.94 3.58
C LEU A 63 26.72 -1.79 3.51
N TYR A 64 26.82 -2.70 2.54
CA TYR A 64 28.04 -3.51 2.35
C TYR A 64 29.26 -2.63 2.05
N GLN A 65 29.13 -1.60 1.23
CA GLN A 65 30.21 -0.64 0.96
C GLN A 65 30.64 0.13 2.22
N SER A 66 29.72 0.46 3.12
CA SER A 66 30.05 1.15 4.38
C SER A 66 30.71 0.26 5.44
N LEU A 67 30.64 -1.07 5.28
CA LEU A 67 31.24 -2.04 6.21
C LEU A 67 32.62 -2.54 5.75
N ILE A 68 32.95 -2.34 4.48
CA ILE A 68 34.24 -2.74 3.87
C ILE A 68 35.17 -1.51 3.70
N GLY A 69 34.70 -0.31 4.06
CA GLY A 69 35.46 0.94 4.05
C GLY A 69 36.02 1.30 5.41
#